data_AF-A0A7C9FYC2-F1
#
_entry.id   AF-A0A7C9FYC2-F1
#
_cell.length_a   1.000
_cell.length_b   1.000
_cell.length_c   1.000
_cell.angle_alpha   90.00
_cell.angle_beta   90.00
_cell.angle_gamma   90.00
#
_symmetry.space_group_name_H-M   'P 1'
#
loop_
_entity.id
_entity.type
_entity.pdbx_description
1 polymer ?
#
loop_
_entity_poly.entity_id
_entity_poly.type
_entity_poly.pdbx_seq_one_letter_code
_entity_poly.pdbx_strand_id
1 'polypeptide(L)'
;MKVTILNKPNSGLPRWMKLVDPVTKKDSVLILKGHFPQYIFELSAGQVESDSILYSFRNSKFYITVRKDIDNFGAPPERFLVEMCTWYKNSRIRPTLQRISSVA
;
A
#
# COMPACT_ATOMS: atom_id res chain seq x y z
N MET A 1 8.82 -29.28 -33.56
CA MET A 1 7.90 -28.44 -32.75
C MET A 1 8.68 -27.23 -32.24
N LYS A 2 8.27 -26.01 -32.62
CA LYS A 2 8.83 -24.78 -32.02
C LYS A 2 8.13 -24.56 -30.69
N VAL A 3 8.78 -24.91 -29.59
CA VAL A 3 8.32 -24.55 -28.25
C VAL A 3 8.81 -23.13 -27.98
N THR A 4 7.90 -22.17 -28.03
CA THR A 4 8.19 -20.81 -27.55
C THR A 4 8.12 -20.84 -26.03
N ILE A 5 9.28 -20.96 -25.38
CA ILE A 5 9.36 -20.81 -23.93
C ILE A 5 9.21 -19.32 -23.62
N LEU A 6 8.02 -18.92 -23.21
CA LEU A 6 7.76 -17.60 -22.61
C LEU A 6 8.38 -17.59 -21.21
N ASN A 7 9.63 -17.14 -21.10
CA ASN A 7 10.22 -16.79 -19.81
C ASN A 7 9.49 -15.54 -19.27
N LYS A 8 8.56 -15.73 -18.31
CA LYS A 8 8.01 -14.63 -17.50
C LYS A 8 9.09 -14.21 -16.50
N PRO A 9 9.55 -12.94 -16.51
CA PRO A 9 10.37 -12.45 -15.42
C PRO A 9 9.44 -12.24 -14.21
N ASN A 10 9.61 -13.04 -13.16
CA ASN A 10 8.91 -13.02 -11.85
C ASN A 10 7.58 -13.78 -11.75
N SER A 11 7.67 -14.94 -11.12
CA SER A 11 6.58 -15.79 -10.63
C SER A 11 5.86 -15.20 -9.42
N GLY A 12 4.63 -14.70 -9.62
CA GLY A 12 3.59 -14.70 -8.58
C GLY A 12 2.87 -13.38 -8.32
N LEU A 13 3.47 -12.50 -7.53
CA LEU A 13 2.77 -11.36 -6.91
C LEU A 13 3.24 -10.01 -7.50
N PRO A 14 2.31 -9.11 -7.87
CA PRO A 14 2.62 -7.71 -8.17
C PRO A 14 3.37 -7.04 -7.02
N ARG A 15 4.22 -6.06 -7.33
CA ARG A 15 4.98 -5.29 -6.33
C ARG A 15 4.05 -4.60 -5.31
N TRP A 16 2.90 -4.12 -5.78
CA TRP A 16 1.91 -3.42 -4.99
C TRP A 16 0.52 -3.94 -5.31
N MET A 17 -0.28 -4.17 -4.26
CA MET A 17 -1.65 -4.66 -4.39
C MET A 17 -2.53 -3.99 -3.35
N LYS A 18 -3.76 -3.63 -3.73
CA LYS A 18 -4.78 -3.23 -2.75
C LYS A 18 -5.41 -4.50 -2.18
N LEU A 19 -5.50 -4.57 -0.86
CA LEU A 19 -6.28 -5.59 -0.17
C LEU A 19 -7.70 -5.06 0.05
N VAL A 20 -8.69 -5.92 -0.17
CA VAL A 20 -10.10 -5.60 0.03
C VAL A 20 -10.62 -6.57 1.07
N ASP A 21 -11.06 -6.05 2.20
CA ASP A 21 -11.86 -6.83 3.14
C ASP A 21 -13.34 -6.72 2.70
N PRO A 22 -14.00 -7.82 2.30
CA PRO A 22 -15.39 -7.79 1.88
C PRO A 22 -16.37 -7.54 3.04
N VAL A 23 -15.93 -7.68 4.30
CA VAL A 23 -16.77 -7.57 5.50
C VAL A 23 -16.71 -6.17 6.09
N THR A 24 -15.56 -5.48 6.02
CA THR A 24 -15.43 -4.12 6.55
C THR A 24 -15.62 -3.04 5.48
N LYS A 25 -16.59 -2.15 5.70
CA LYS A 25 -16.71 -0.86 5.01
C LYS A 25 -15.90 0.24 5.73
N LYS A 26 -14.65 -0.06 6.13
CA LYS A 26 -13.80 0.97 6.73
C LYS A 26 -13.36 1.95 5.63
N ASP A 27 -13.27 3.24 5.97
CA ASP A 27 -12.75 4.28 5.08
C ASP A 27 -11.21 4.21 4.91
N SER A 28 -10.57 3.19 5.47
CA SER A 28 -9.14 2.91 5.32
C SER A 28 -8.86 1.98 4.14
N VAL A 29 -7.62 2.05 3.63
CA VAL A 29 -7.16 1.25 2.50
C VAL A 29 -5.96 0.42 2.92
N LEU A 30 -6.06 -0.88 2.72
CA LEU A 30 -4.97 -1.81 2.93
C LEU A 30 -4.18 -1.99 1.64
N ILE A 31 -2.85 -1.87 1.71
CA ILE A 31 -1.94 -2.04 0.58
C ILE A 31 -0.83 -3.04 0.97
N LEU A 32 -0.67 -4.09 0.17
CA LEU A 32 0.41 -5.05 0.27
C LEU A 32 1.59 -4.63 -0.62
N LYS A 33 2.79 -4.56 -0.04
CA LYS A 33 4.05 -4.63 -0.78
C LYS A 33 4.40 -6.10 -1.00
N GLY A 34 4.17 -6.60 -2.22
CA GLY A 34 4.29 -8.04 -2.53
C GLY A 34 5.72 -8.53 -2.71
N HIS A 35 6.70 -7.63 -2.89
CA HIS A 35 8.11 -7.98 -3.02
C HIS A 35 8.87 -7.74 -1.73
N PHE A 36 9.90 -8.52 -1.46
CA PHE A 36 10.73 -8.38 -0.26
C PHE A 36 11.32 -6.95 -0.10
N PRO A 37 11.43 -6.42 1.13
CA PRO A 37 10.70 -6.87 2.32
C PRO A 37 9.21 -6.54 2.21
N GLN A 38 8.36 -7.46 2.62
CA GLN A 38 6.91 -7.44 2.47
C GLN A 38 6.23 -6.79 3.67
N TYR A 39 5.27 -5.90 3.38
CA TYR A 39 4.52 -5.18 4.39
C TYR A 39 3.05 -5.07 4.00
N ILE A 40 2.18 -4.98 5.01
CA ILE A 40 0.80 -4.54 4.88
C ILE A 40 0.70 -3.14 5.48
N PHE A 41 0.42 -2.17 4.62
CA PHE A 41 0.17 -0.78 5.01
C PHE A 41 -1.33 -0.53 5.12
N GLU A 42 -1.75 0.26 6.10
CA GLU A 42 -3.07 0.85 6.19
C GLU A 42 -2.97 2.36 5.98
N LEU A 43 -3.70 2.87 4.99
CA LEU A 43 -3.84 4.30 4.73
C LEU A 43 -5.19 4.73 5.31
N SER A 44 -5.19 5.75 6.16
CA SER A 44 -6.36 6.17 6.92
C SER A 44 -6.39 7.69 7.10
N ALA A 45 -7.59 8.23 7.30
CA ALA A 45 -7.80 9.67 7.50
C ALA A 45 -7.30 10.14 8.87
N GLY A 46 -7.53 9.33 9.90
CA GLY A 46 -7.09 9.57 11.27
C GLY A 46 -6.01 8.60 11.71
N GLN A 47 -5.38 8.92 12.84
CA GLN A 47 -4.42 8.04 13.50
C GLN A 47 -5.14 6.76 13.99
N VAL A 48 -4.70 5.60 13.50
CA VAL A 48 -5.28 4.29 13.88
C VAL A 48 -4.50 3.68 15.03
N GLU A 49 -3.18 3.85 15.05
CA GLU A 49 -2.28 3.30 16.07
C GLU A 49 -1.29 4.40 16.53
N SER A 50 -0.69 4.22 17.71
CA SER A 50 0.23 5.21 18.29
C SER A 50 1.49 5.43 17.43
N ASP A 51 1.85 4.44 16.61
CA ASP A 51 2.99 4.44 15.71
C ASP A 51 2.60 4.82 14.26
N SER A 52 1.35 5.21 14.00
CA SER A 52 0.92 5.70 12.70
C SER A 52 1.76 6.90 12.28
N ILE A 53 2.26 6.85 11.04
CA ILE A 53 3.09 7.90 10.45
C ILE A 53 2.17 8.90 9.74
N LEU A 54 2.15 10.16 10.20
CA LEU A 54 1.51 11.24 9.46
C LEU A 54 2.32 11.53 8.19
N TYR A 55 1.75 11.25 7.02
CA TYR A 55 2.43 11.35 5.74
C TYR A 55 1.77 12.39 4.83
N SER A 56 2.59 13.24 4.21
CA SER A 56 2.16 14.27 3.27
C SER A 56 2.59 13.91 1.85
N PHE A 57 1.63 13.69 0.95
CA PHE A 57 1.90 13.37 -0.45
C PHE A 57 1.07 14.26 -1.39
N ARG A 58 1.73 15.13 -2.15
CA ARG A 58 1.12 16.00 -3.19
C ARG A 58 -0.17 16.70 -2.72
N ASN A 59 -0.08 17.43 -1.61
CA ASN A 59 -1.17 18.18 -0.96
C ASN A 59 -2.27 17.34 -0.30
N SER A 60 -2.06 16.03 -0.13
CA SER A 60 -2.91 15.18 0.70
C SER A 60 -2.15 14.76 1.95
N LYS A 61 -2.78 14.89 3.12
CA LYS A 61 -2.26 14.41 4.40
C LYS A 61 -3.11 13.23 4.86
N PHE A 62 -2.47 12.16 5.29
CA PHE A 62 -3.14 10.97 5.81
C PHE A 62 -2.17 10.21 6.71
N TYR A 63 -2.68 9.24 7.45
CA TYR A 63 -1.87 8.38 8.31
C TYR A 63 -1.56 7.08 7.60
N ILE A 64 -0.31 6.62 7.73
CA ILE A 64 0.14 5.31 7.26
C ILE A 64 0.50 4.48 8.50
N THR A 65 -0.18 3.37 8.68
CA THR A 65 0.11 2.39 9.74
C THR A 65 0.68 1.12 9.12
N VAL A 66 1.73 0.55 9.71
CA VAL A 66 2.24 -0.77 9.30
C VAL A 66 1.47 -1.83 10.07
N ARG A 67 0.47 -2.44 9.43
CA ARG A 67 -0.36 -3.48 10.05
C ARG A 67 0.37 -4.80 10.22
N LYS A 68 1.32 -5.06 9.33
CA LYS A 68 2.14 -6.26 9.38
C LYS A 68 3.45 -6.05 8.65
N ASP A 69 4.55 -6.31 9.34
CA ASP A 69 5.86 -6.57 8.75
C ASP A 69 5.99 -8.09 8.61
N ILE A 70 5.93 -8.59 7.39
CA ILE A 70 5.85 -10.03 7.14
C ILE A 70 7.23 -10.68 7.30
N ASP A 71 8.28 -9.95 6.96
CA ASP A 71 9.66 -10.44 6.96
C ASP A 71 10.43 -10.06 8.23
N ASN A 72 9.80 -9.36 9.18
CA ASN A 72 10.43 -8.80 10.40
C ASN A 72 11.66 -7.92 10.09
N PHE A 73 11.57 -7.12 9.02
CA PHE A 73 12.64 -6.23 8.58
C PHE A 73 12.70 -4.91 9.37
N GLY A 74 11.68 -4.61 10.17
CA GLY A 74 11.54 -3.41 10.97
C GLY A 74 10.80 -2.28 10.25
N ALA A 75 11.15 -1.04 10.58
CA ALA A 75 10.47 0.12 10.03
C ALA A 75 10.70 0.23 8.51
N PRO A 76 9.63 0.42 7.71
CA PRO A 76 9.78 0.53 6.26
C PRO A 76 10.48 1.85 5.91
N PRO A 77 11.50 1.83 5.02
CA PRO A 77 12.17 3.04 4.58
C PRO A 77 11.21 3.97 3.82
N GLU A 78 11.40 5.28 3.95
CA GLU A 78 10.53 6.31 3.36
C GLU A 78 10.29 6.13 1.85
N ARG A 79 11.32 5.65 1.11
CA ARG A 79 11.19 5.33 -0.32
C ARG A 79 10.01 4.41 -0.63
N PHE A 80 9.68 3.46 0.25
CA PHE A 80 8.53 2.58 0.06
C PHE A 80 7.21 3.32 0.21
N LEU A 81 7.13 4.30 1.11
CA LEU A 81 5.96 5.15 1.28
C LEU A 81 5.72 5.99 0.02
N VAL A 82 6.77 6.60 -0.52
CA VAL A 82 6.72 7.38 -1.78
C VAL A 82 6.26 6.51 -2.95
N GLU A 83 6.86 5.33 -3.11
CA GLU A 83 6.53 4.39 -4.18
C GLU A 83 5.10 3.88 -4.06
N MET A 84 4.65 3.52 -2.85
CA MET A 84 3.29 3.09 -2.56
C MET A 84 2.28 4.18 -2.94
N CYS A 85 2.50 5.42 -2.49
CA CYS A 85 1.60 6.54 -2.77
C CYS A 85 1.56 6.87 -4.28
N THR A 86 2.72 6.80 -4.95
CA THR A 86 2.83 7.02 -6.39
C THR A 86 2.09 5.94 -7.16
N TRP A 87 2.31 4.66 -6.81
CA TRP A 87 1.59 3.54 -7.40
C TRP A 87 0.08 3.70 -7.19
N TYR A 88 -0.37 3.91 -5.94
CA TYR A 88 -1.79 4.00 -5.61
C TYR A 88 -2.51 5.12 -6.37
N LYS A 89 -1.87 6.29 -6.47
CA LYS A 89 -2.37 7.42 -7.27
C LYS A 89 -2.51 7.04 -8.75
N ASN A 90 -1.51 6.38 -9.32
CA ASN A 90 -1.49 6.01 -10.73
C ASN A 90 -2.45 4.86 -11.06
N SER A 91 -2.72 3.97 -10.11
CA SER A 91 -3.66 2.85 -10.27
C SER A 91 -5.13 3.27 -10.33
N ARG A 92 -5.46 4.53 -10.01
CA ARG A 92 -6.83 5.08 -10.00
C ARG A 92 -7.83 4.25 -9.16
N ILE A 93 -7.32 3.54 -8.17
CA ILE A 93 -8.12 2.71 -7.27
C ILE A 93 -8.88 3.62 -6.28
N ARG A 94 -10.10 3.23 -5.91
CA ARG A 94 -10.94 3.97 -4.94
C ARG A 94 -10.86 3.35 -3.54
N PRO A 95 -10.97 4.14 -2.46
CA PRO A 95 -11.03 5.62 -2.43
C PRO A 95 -9.69 6.25 -2.87
N THR A 96 -9.74 7.44 -3.49
CA THR A 96 -8.50 8.16 -3.88
C THR A 96 -7.77 8.69 -2.63
N LEU A 97 -6.46 8.97 -2.72
CA LEU A 97 -5.71 9.58 -1.60
C LEU A 97 -6.37 10.87 -1.09
N GLN A 98 -6.90 11.69 -2.01
CA GLN A 98 -7.63 12.91 -1.67
C GLN A 98 -8.88 12.63 -0.84
N ARG A 99 -9.63 11.58 -1.19
CA ARG A 99 -10.82 11.16 -0.45
C ARG A 99 -10.47 10.62 0.93
N ILE A 100 -9.36 9.88 1.06
CA ILE A 100 -8.87 9.43 2.37
C ILE A 100 -8.51 10.65 3.22
N SER A 101 -7.80 11.65 2.65
CA SER A 101 -7.40 12.85 3.39
C SER A 101 -8.55 13.77 3.79
N SER A 102 -9.70 13.72 3.11
CA SER A 102 -10.84 14.61 3.37
C SER A 102 -11.80 14.09 4.43
N VAL A 103 -11.62 12.86 4.91
CA VAL A 103 -12.46 12.23 5.95
C VAL A 103 -11.89 12.50 7.36
N ALA A 104 -10.78 13.24 7.45
CA ALA A 104 -10.10 13.61 8.69
C ALA A 104 -10.72 14.87 9.32
#